data_AF-A0A3D8S7M1-F1
#
_entry.id   AF-A0A3D8S7M1-F1
#
_cell.length_a   1.000
_cell.length_b   1.000
_cell.length_c   1.000
_cell.angle_alpha   90.00
_cell.angle_beta   90.00
_cell.angle_gamma   90.00
#
_symmetry.space_group_name_H-M   'P 1'
#
loop_
_entity.id
_entity.type
_entity.pdbx_description
1 polymer ?
#
loop_
_entity_poly.entity_id
_entity_poly.type
_entity_poly.pdbx_seq_one_letter_code
_entity_poly.pdbx_strand_id
1 'polypeptide(L)'
;MVESQEGWLHGHWPGLIQEPKDGSWAVKKILVPQRENPIVNRLNKTKEEKFPDLAMEKEEKLKQIRKKEQAEKLERKREEARIAQERKEKKWQKDHAYDDIFNEEDMEASSNQNRNEDFLDDFM
;
A
#
# COMPACT_ATOMS: atom_id res chain seq x y z
N MET A 1 28.67 49.06 15.20
CA MET A 1 28.53 47.80 15.97
C MET A 1 28.75 46.69 14.94
N VAL A 2 30.01 46.34 14.62
CA VAL A 2 30.96 45.52 15.40
C VAL A 2 30.31 44.20 15.84
N GLU A 3 30.67 43.14 15.12
CA GLU A 3 31.26 41.86 15.60
C GLU A 3 31.02 40.82 14.49
N SER A 4 31.99 40.62 13.58
CA SER A 4 33.11 39.70 13.77
C SER A 4 32.65 38.25 13.94
N GLN A 5 32.55 37.54 12.82
CA GLN A 5 32.88 36.12 12.75
C GLN A 5 33.68 35.89 11.47
N GLU A 6 34.93 36.31 11.51
CA GLU A 6 35.96 35.73 10.67
C GLU A 6 36.21 34.28 11.09
N GLY A 7 36.37 33.41 10.09
CA GLY A 7 37.40 32.37 10.12
C GLY A 7 36.95 30.98 10.56
N TRP A 8 36.72 30.10 9.58
CA TRP A 8 37.28 28.74 9.60
C TRP A 8 37.73 28.34 8.18
N LEU A 9 38.95 28.78 7.86
CA LEU A 9 39.98 28.03 7.11
C LEU A 9 39.62 27.53 5.69
N HIS A 10 39.89 28.38 4.71
CA HIS A 10 40.40 27.92 3.41
C HIS A 10 41.75 27.21 3.61
N GLY A 11 41.70 25.92 3.91
CA GLY A 11 42.84 25.01 3.77
C GLY A 11 42.90 24.51 2.34
N HIS A 12 43.54 25.26 1.44
CA HIS A 12 43.99 24.71 0.17
C HIS A 12 45.06 23.65 0.48
N TRP A 13 44.68 22.37 0.45
CA TRP A 13 45.62 21.26 0.49
C TRP A 13 46.27 21.13 -0.90
N PRO A 14 47.54 21.54 -1.09
CA PRO A 14 48.20 21.40 -2.38
C PRO A 14 48.72 19.97 -2.47
N GLY A 15 47.93 19.09 -3.09
CA GLY A 15 48.22 17.66 -3.09
C GLY A 15 47.27 16.80 -3.92
N LEU A 16 47.06 17.18 -5.18
CA LEU A 16 46.74 16.29 -6.30
C LEU A 16 45.62 15.24 -6.07
N ILE A 17 44.36 15.68 -6.15
CA ILE A 17 43.27 14.79 -6.56
C ILE A 17 42.50 15.53 -7.66
N GLN A 18 42.80 15.23 -8.91
CA GLN A 18 41.95 15.65 -10.02
C GLN A 18 40.62 14.90 -9.89
N GLU A 19 39.52 15.64 -9.87
CA GLU A 19 38.18 15.06 -9.94
C GLU A 19 38.02 14.35 -11.29
N PRO A 20 37.58 13.09 -11.32
CA PRO A 20 37.32 12.39 -12.57
C PRO A 20 36.13 13.05 -13.30
N LYS A 21 36.33 13.42 -14.57
CA LYS A 21 35.32 14.11 -15.40
C LYS A 21 34.13 13.23 -15.77
N ASP A 22 34.27 11.92 -15.61
CA ASP A 22 33.24 10.92 -15.91
C ASP A 22 32.87 10.24 -14.59
N GLY A 23 31.58 10.23 -14.23
CA GLY A 23 31.02 9.88 -12.92
C GLY A 23 31.26 8.47 -12.36
N SER A 24 32.34 7.78 -12.75
CA SER A 24 32.89 6.62 -12.06
C SER A 24 33.93 7.06 -11.04
N TRP A 25 33.63 6.93 -9.75
CA TRP A 25 34.62 7.09 -8.70
C TRP A 25 35.75 6.06 -8.93
N ALA A 26 36.96 6.54 -9.22
CA ALA A 26 38.10 5.66 -9.46
C ALA A 26 38.61 5.07 -8.14
N VAL A 27 38.69 3.75 -8.04
CA VAL A 27 39.35 3.07 -6.91
C VAL A 27 40.83 3.41 -6.92
N LYS A 28 41.32 4.12 -5.89
CA LYS A 28 42.75 4.39 -5.73
C LYS A 28 43.47 3.10 -5.36
N LYS A 29 44.30 2.59 -6.28
CA LYS A 29 45.19 1.45 -6.03
C LYS A 29 46.53 1.98 -5.51
N ILE A 30 46.89 1.61 -4.29
CA ILE A 30 48.15 2.02 -3.65
C ILE A 30 49.06 0.79 -3.58
N LEU A 31 50.26 0.88 -4.14
CA LEU A 31 51.29 -0.15 -4.02
C LEU A 31 51.99 0.02 -2.67
N VAL A 32 51.91 -0.98 -1.80
CA VAL A 32 52.62 -0.99 -0.52
C VAL A 32 53.88 -1.85 -0.66
N PRO A 33 55.09 -1.27 -0.58
CA PRO A 33 56.33 -2.00 -0.85
C PRO A 33 56.69 -3.01 0.25
N GLN A 34 56.34 -2.73 1.51
CA GLN A 34 56.59 -3.63 2.64
C GLN A 34 55.45 -3.57 3.65
N ARG A 35 55.12 -4.73 4.24
CA ARG A 35 54.08 -4.84 5.28
C ARG A 35 54.61 -4.35 6.62
N GLU A 36 53.97 -3.33 7.18
CA GLU A 36 54.22 -2.88 8.55
C GLU A 36 53.27 -3.56 9.55
N ASN A 37 53.81 -4.51 10.34
CA ASN A 37 53.07 -5.20 11.39
C ASN A 37 52.40 -4.29 12.46
N PRO A 38 52.97 -3.18 12.94
CA PRO A 38 52.30 -2.35 13.95
C PRO A 38 51.04 -1.66 13.43
N ILE A 39 51.00 -1.30 12.14
CA ILE A 39 49.81 -0.73 11.50
C ILE A 39 48.73 -1.79 11.38
N VAL A 40 49.08 -2.98 10.89
CA VAL A 40 48.14 -4.10 10.78
C VAL A 40 47.58 -4.49 12.14
N ASN A 41 48.42 -4.59 13.17
CA ASN A 41 47.97 -4.95 14.51
C ASN A 41 46.99 -3.92 15.09
N ARG A 42 47.14 -2.63 14.73
CA ARG A 42 46.19 -1.58 15.11
C ARG A 42 44.88 -1.70 14.34
N LEU A 43 44.95 -1.94 13.03
CA LEU A 43 43.78 -2.12 12.16
C LEU A 43 42.95 -3.34 12.57
N ASN A 44 43.61 -4.47 12.86
CA ASN A 44 42.94 -5.68 13.31
C ASN A 44 42.28 -5.51 14.69
N LYS A 45 42.85 -4.67 15.58
CA LYS A 45 42.23 -4.34 16.87
C LYS A 45 40.96 -3.51 16.74
N THR A 46 40.84 -2.72 15.68
CA THR A 46 39.64 -1.88 15.41
C THR A 46 38.67 -2.52 14.41
N LYS A 47 38.97 -3.73 13.91
CA LYS A 47 38.13 -4.41 12.92
C LYS A 47 36.93 -5.04 13.64
N GLU A 48 35.78 -4.39 13.55
CA GLU A 48 34.51 -4.98 13.98
C GLU A 48 33.92 -5.84 12.86
N GLU A 49 34.03 -7.16 12.98
CA GLU A 49 33.30 -8.10 12.12
C GLU A 49 31.91 -8.33 12.70
N LYS A 50 30.91 -7.66 12.14
CA LYS A 50 29.50 -7.94 12.45
C LYS A 50 29.03 -9.05 11.52
N PHE A 51 28.53 -10.13 12.09
CA PHE A 51 27.85 -11.21 11.37
C PHE A 51 26.35 -11.13 11.63
N PRO A 52 25.64 -10.13 11.08
CA PRO A 52 24.20 -10.13 11.14
C PRO A 52 23.68 -11.38 10.40
N ASP A 53 22.67 -12.03 10.96
CA ASP A 53 21.98 -13.13 10.28
C ASP A 53 21.11 -12.56 9.15
N LEU A 54 21.73 -12.43 7.98
CA LEU A 54 21.09 -11.93 6.77
C LEU A 54 19.92 -12.80 6.31
N ALA A 55 19.89 -14.08 6.70
CA ALA A 55 18.80 -14.98 6.35
C ALA A 55 17.54 -14.64 7.17
N MET A 56 17.71 -14.39 8.47
CA MET A 56 16.62 -13.99 9.36
C MET A 56 16.02 -12.64 8.95
N GLU A 57 16.84 -11.61 8.68
CA GLU A 57 16.35 -10.30 8.25
C GLU A 57 15.57 -10.39 6.93
N LYS A 58 16.05 -11.21 5.99
CA LYS A 58 15.38 -11.44 4.72
C LYS A 58 14.03 -12.13 4.94
N GLU A 59 13.97 -13.13 5.81
CA GLU A 59 12.73 -13.84 6.12
C GLU A 59 11.70 -12.92 6.79
N GLU A 60 12.13 -12.09 7.76
CA GLU A 60 11.26 -11.12 8.41
C GLU A 60 10.68 -10.12 7.40
N LYS A 61 11.51 -9.58 6.50
CA LYS A 61 11.06 -8.68 5.45
C LYS A 61 10.05 -9.36 4.51
N LEU A 62 10.32 -10.59 4.09
CA LEU A 62 9.40 -11.37 3.25
C LEU A 62 8.08 -11.67 3.98
N LYS A 63 8.12 -11.96 5.28
CA LYS A 63 6.93 -12.20 6.10
C LYS A 63 6.07 -10.95 6.22
N GLN A 64 6.68 -9.78 6.38
CA GLN A 64 5.97 -8.50 6.41
C GLN A 64 5.29 -8.21 5.07
N ILE A 65 5.99 -8.42 3.95
CA ILE A 65 5.43 -8.24 2.60
C ILE A 65 4.22 -9.17 2.39
N ARG A 66 4.36 -10.46 2.70
CA ARG A 66 3.26 -11.43 2.57
C ARG A 66 2.04 -11.06 3.41
N LYS A 67 2.24 -10.60 4.66
CA LYS A 67 1.14 -10.14 5.52
C LYS A 67 0.42 -8.94 4.91
N LYS A 68 1.16 -7.98 4.36
CA LYS A 68 0.60 -6.80 3.69
C LYS A 68 -0.23 -7.20 2.47
N GLU A 69 0.30 -8.07 1.61
CA GLU A 69 -0.40 -8.56 0.42
C GLU A 69 -1.67 -9.36 0.78
N GLN A 70 -1.63 -10.16 1.85
CA GLN A 70 -2.82 -10.89 2.33
C GLN A 70 -3.89 -9.93 2.86
N ALA A 71 -3.49 -8.90 3.60
CA ALA A 71 -4.41 -7.89 4.12
C ALA A 71 -5.10 -7.13 2.98
N GLU A 72 -4.35 -6.71 1.96
CA GLU A 72 -4.88 -6.01 0.79
C GLU A 72 -5.84 -6.89 -0.02
N LYS A 73 -5.51 -8.17 -0.23
CA LYS A 73 -6.42 -9.12 -0.90
C LYS A 73 -7.71 -9.33 -0.12
N LEU A 74 -7.63 -9.40 1.20
CA LEU A 74 -8.81 -9.57 2.06
C LEU A 74 -9.70 -8.33 2.04
N GLU A 75 -9.11 -7.14 2.09
CA GLU A 75 -9.83 -5.87 1.98
C GLU A 75 -10.54 -5.76 0.63
N ARG A 76 -9.84 -6.05 -0.47
CA ARG A 76 -10.45 -6.05 -1.81
C ARG A 76 -11.61 -7.03 -1.91
N LYS A 77 -11.45 -8.23 -1.37
CA LYS A 77 -12.52 -9.24 -1.34
C LYS A 77 -13.73 -8.80 -0.50
N ARG A 78 -13.51 -8.07 0.61
CA ARG A 78 -14.59 -7.52 1.44
C ARG A 78 -15.36 -6.43 0.69
N GLU A 79 -14.66 -5.54 0.01
CA GLU A 79 -15.30 -4.47 -0.77
C GLU A 79 -16.08 -5.03 -1.96
N GLU A 80 -15.48 -5.98 -2.71
CA GLU A 80 -16.16 -6.70 -3.79
C GLU A 80 -17.42 -7.41 -3.29
N ALA A 81 -17.37 -8.05 -2.12
CA ALA A 81 -18.53 -8.70 -1.51
C ALA A 81 -19.63 -7.69 -1.13
N ARG A 82 -19.26 -6.52 -0.58
CA ARG A 82 -20.23 -5.47 -0.25
C ARG A 82 -20.94 -4.94 -1.49
N ILE A 83 -20.18 -4.61 -2.53
CA ILE A 83 -20.72 -4.16 -3.83
C ILE A 83 -21.61 -5.24 -4.45
N ALA A 84 -21.21 -6.52 -4.34
CA ALA A 84 -22.02 -7.63 -4.85
C ALA A 84 -23.36 -7.76 -4.11
N GLN A 85 -23.40 -7.56 -2.79
CA GLN A 85 -24.65 -7.56 -2.04
C GLN A 85 -25.55 -6.38 -2.43
N GLU A 86 -25.00 -5.16 -2.50
CA GLU A 86 -25.78 -3.98 -2.95
C GLU A 86 -26.35 -4.17 -4.36
N ARG A 87 -25.59 -4.78 -5.27
CA ARG A 87 -26.08 -5.11 -6.62
C ARG A 87 -27.17 -6.17 -6.60
N LYS A 88 -27.04 -7.18 -5.74
CA LYS A 88 -28.07 -8.22 -5.56
C LYS A 88 -29.35 -7.62 -4.99
N GLU A 89 -29.26 -6.78 -3.96
CA GLU A 89 -30.40 -6.09 -3.36
C GLU A 89 -31.10 -5.18 -4.36
N LYS A 90 -30.35 -4.36 -5.12
CA LYS A 90 -30.93 -3.53 -6.18
C LYS A 90 -31.59 -4.34 -7.29
N LYS A 91 -31.00 -5.48 -7.65
CA LYS A 91 -31.61 -6.40 -8.63
C LYS A 91 -32.90 -6.99 -8.05
N TRP A 92 -32.86 -7.48 -6.82
CA TRP A 92 -34.02 -8.03 -6.12
C TRP A 92 -35.15 -7.00 -6.02
N GLN A 93 -34.85 -5.77 -5.60
CA GLN A 93 -35.83 -4.68 -5.57
C GLN A 93 -36.45 -4.40 -6.93
N LYS A 94 -35.65 -4.39 -8.01
CA LYS A 94 -36.18 -4.17 -9.37
C LYS A 94 -37.04 -5.33 -9.85
N ASP A 95 -36.61 -6.56 -9.58
CA ASP A 95 -37.31 -7.77 -10.02
C ASP A 95 -38.64 -7.92 -9.24
N HIS A 96 -38.66 -7.60 -7.93
CA HIS A 96 -39.85 -7.72 -7.06
C HIS A 96 -40.69 -6.44 -7.01
N ALA A 97 -40.29 -5.36 -7.68
CA ALA A 97 -41.04 -4.09 -7.68
C ALA A 97 -42.45 -4.20 -8.26
N TYR A 98 -42.72 -5.25 -9.03
CA TYR A 98 -44.02 -5.48 -9.68
C TYR A 98 -44.76 -6.70 -9.14
N ASP A 99 -44.20 -7.41 -8.15
CA ASP A 99 -44.83 -8.60 -7.58
C ASP A 99 -46.15 -8.22 -6.88
N ASP A 100 -46.16 -7.14 -6.10
CA ASP A 100 -47.34 -6.66 -5.39
C ASP A 100 -48.34 -5.88 -6.26
N ILE A 101 -47.97 -5.52 -7.50
CA ILE A 101 -48.83 -4.70 -8.40
C ILE A 101 -49.83 -5.58 -9.18
N PHE A 102 -49.53 -6.87 -9.35
CA PHE A 102 -50.38 -7.82 -10.07
C PHE A 102 -50.96 -8.89 -9.13
N ASN A 103 -51.37 -8.48 -7.93
CA ASN A 103 -52.10 -9.36 -7.03
C ASN A 103 -53.47 -9.70 -7.62
N GLU A 104 -53.80 -10.99 -7.63
CA GLU A 104 -55.06 -11.52 -8.17
C GLU A 104 -56.27 -10.94 -7.41
N GLU A 105 -56.12 -10.70 -6.11
CA GLU A 105 -57.12 -10.05 -5.26
C GLU A 105 -57.40 -8.59 -5.66
N ASP A 106 -56.37 -7.80 -5.97
CA ASP A 106 -56.53 -6.41 -6.43
C ASP A 106 -57.10 -6.33 -7.86
N MET A 107 -56.74 -7.29 -8.72
CA MET A 107 -57.33 -7.43 -10.05
C MET A 107 -58.81 -7.84 -9.99
N GLU A 108 -59.19 -8.72 -9.05
CA GLU A 108 -60.58 -9.10 -8.84
C GLU A 108 -61.41 -7.96 -8.25
N ALA A 109 -60.87 -7.21 -7.28
CA ALA A 109 -61.56 -6.06 -6.68
C ALA A 109 -61.80 -4.91 -7.68
N SER A 110 -60.88 -4.69 -8.61
CA SER A 110 -61.02 -3.70 -9.68
C SER A 110 -61.89 -4.17 -10.86
N SER A 111 -62.19 -5.47 -10.94
CA SER A 111 -63.05 -6.05 -11.97
C SER A 111 -64.54 -5.85 -11.65
N ASN A 112 -65.31 -5.39 -12.63
CA ASN A 112 -66.76 -5.25 -12.52
C ASN A 112 -67.50 -6.58 -12.82
N GLN A 113 -66.79 -7.64 -13.21
CA GLN A 113 -67.39 -8.89 -13.70
C GLN A 113 -68.02 -9.75 -12.59
N ASN A 114 -67.53 -9.66 -11.36
CA ASN A 114 -67.94 -10.51 -10.23
C ASN A 114 -68.65 -9.71 -9.12
N ARG A 115 -69.25 -8.56 -9.42
CA ARG A 115 -69.94 -7.72 -8.42
C ARG A 115 -71.36 -8.23 -8.15
N ASN A 116 -71.75 -8.27 -6.88
CA ASN A 116 -73.11 -8.62 -6.45
C ASN A 116 -74.13 -7.54 -6.86
N GLU A 117 -75.39 -7.96 -7.01
CA GLU A 117 -76.51 -7.10 -7.44
C GLU A 117 -76.75 -5.91 -6.48
N ASP A 118 -76.42 -6.07 -5.19
CA ASP A 118 -76.55 -5.03 -4.15
C ASP A 118 -75.42 -3.95 -4.21
N PHE A 119 -74.47 -4.04 -5.14
CA PHE A 119 -73.32 -3.12 -5.22
C PHE A 119 -73.72 -1.64 -5.43
N LEU A 120 -74.91 -1.38 -5.98
CA LEU A 120 -75.43 -0.04 -6.25
C LEU A 120 -76.24 0.55 -5.09
N ASP A 121 -76.57 -0.23 -4.05
CA ASP A 121 -77.42 0.20 -2.94
C ASP A 121 -76.70 1.19 -1.99
N ASP A 122 -75.37 1.18 -1.94
CA ASP A 122 -74.54 2.04 -1.09
C ASP A 122 -74.25 3.43 -1.72
N PHE A 123 -74.82 3.71 -2.91
CA PHE A 123 -74.66 4.98 -3.65
C PHE A 123 -75.96 5.83 -3.72
N MET A 124 -76.99 5.47 -2.95
CA MET A 124 -78.26 6.22 -2.78
C MET A 124 -78.36 6.85 -1.40
#